data_AF-A0A838DB67-F1
#
_entry.id   AF-A0A838DB67-F1
#
_cell.length_a   1.000
_cell.length_b   1.000
_cell.length_c   1.000
_cell.angle_alpha   90.00
_cell.angle_beta   90.00
_cell.angle_gamma   90.00
#
_symmetry.space_group_name_H-M   'P 1'
#
loop_
_entity.id
_entity.type
_entity.pdbx_description
1 polymer ?
#
loop_
_entity_poly.entity_id
_entity_poly.type
_entity_poly.pdbx_seq_one_letter_code
_entity_poly.pdbx_strand_id
1 'polypeptide(L)'
;GLYYALSYAPLLIFIGIIEGFFLFAYNFELFKGMFHKNYWFAVSWGMLPFLAGFVIQTNTITSISLFLSLIPFIISYIEIRISRLYKYDKRSNSNSRKTYQYEIILKSLSIGTITATFILLFASAILK
;
A
#
# COMPACT_ATOMS: atom_id res chain seq x y z
N GLY A 1 0.14 4.15 20.60
CA GLY A 1 0.55 4.77 19.32
C GLY A 1 1.50 5.91 19.57
N LEU A 2 0.97 7.12 19.82
CA LEU A 2 1.77 8.35 19.94
C LEU A 2 2.86 8.29 21.03
N TYR A 3 2.54 7.79 22.22
CA TYR A 3 3.52 7.59 23.29
C TYR A 3 4.70 6.71 22.85
N TYR A 4 4.41 5.60 22.15
CA TYR A 4 5.46 4.70 21.66
C TYR A 4 6.31 5.36 20.58
N ALA A 5 5.69 6.09 19.66
CA ALA A 5 6.40 6.83 18.62
C ALA A 5 7.33 7.90 19.24
N LEU A 6 6.88 8.64 20.25
CA LEU A 6 7.69 9.65 20.92
C LEU A 6 8.86 9.03 21.70
N SER A 7 8.62 7.94 22.41
CA SER A 7 9.61 7.36 23.32
C SER A 7 10.59 6.39 22.64
N TYR A 8 10.15 5.69 21.60
CA TYR A 8 10.90 4.54 21.04
C TYR A 8 11.10 4.58 19.53
N ALA A 9 10.22 5.24 18.78
CA ALA A 9 10.28 5.27 17.31
C ALA A 9 9.98 6.66 16.71
N PRO A 10 10.77 7.71 17.00
CA PRO A 10 10.49 9.08 16.56
C PRO A 10 10.41 9.23 15.03
N LEU A 11 11.11 8.38 14.25
CA LEU A 11 10.96 8.38 12.79
C LEU A 11 9.53 8.05 12.32
N LEU A 12 8.77 7.30 13.13
CA LEU A 12 7.38 6.97 12.85
C LEU A 12 6.47 8.21 12.87
N ILE A 13 6.85 9.27 13.60
CA ILE A 13 6.12 10.54 13.63
C ILE A 13 6.17 11.21 12.26
N PHE A 14 7.35 11.25 11.63
CA PHE A 14 7.51 11.82 10.29
C PHE A 14 6.68 11.05 9.26
N ILE A 15 6.72 9.72 9.30
CA ILE A 15 5.89 8.88 8.43
C ILE A 15 4.40 9.15 8.69
N GLY A 16 4.00 9.24 9.96
CA GLY A 16 2.61 9.52 10.35
C GLY A 16 2.10 10.88 9.89
N ILE A 17 2.94 11.92 9.89
CA ILE A 17 2.58 13.25 9.36
C ILE A 17 2.36 13.17 7.84
N ILE A 18 3.25 12.49 7.12
CA ILE A 18 3.13 12.31 5.66
C ILE A 18 1.87 11.51 5.32
N GLU A 19 1.61 10.42 6.03
CA GLU A 19 0.39 9.61 5.89
C GLU A 19 -0.88 10.41 6.22
N GLY A 20 -0.85 11.20 7.29
CA GLY A 20 -1.94 12.12 7.63
C GLY A 20 -2.21 13.12 6.51
N PHE A 21 -1.17 13.70 5.92
CA PHE A 21 -1.30 14.55 4.74
C PHE A 21 -1.95 13.81 3.58
N PHE A 22 -1.50 12.60 3.23
CA PHE A 22 -2.09 11.83 2.13
C PHE A 22 -3.54 11.44 2.39
N LEU A 23 -3.89 11.08 3.63
CA LEU A 23 -5.26 10.77 4.00
C LEU A 23 -6.21 11.92 3.64
N PHE A 24 -5.85 13.15 3.98
CA PHE A 24 -6.66 14.32 3.65
C PHE A 24 -6.54 14.73 2.18
N ALA A 25 -5.32 14.79 1.65
CA ALA A 25 -5.06 15.23 0.28
C ALA A 25 -5.68 14.30 -0.78
N TYR A 26 -5.68 13.00 -0.52
CA TYR A 26 -6.24 12.01 -1.43
C TYR A 26 -7.77 11.98 -1.37
N ASN A 27 -8.37 11.99 -0.18
CA ASN A 27 -9.83 11.87 -0.03
C ASN A 27 -10.59 13.16 -0.33
N PHE A 28 -10.04 14.33 0.03
CA PHE A 28 -10.66 15.62 -0.27
C PHE A 28 -10.22 16.20 -1.62
N GLU A 29 -9.47 15.43 -2.41
CA GLU A 29 -8.92 15.87 -3.70
C GLU A 29 -8.24 17.25 -3.63
N LEU A 30 -7.50 17.48 -2.54
CA LEU A 30 -6.79 18.74 -2.34
C LEU A 30 -5.85 19.00 -3.53
N PHE A 31 -5.58 20.28 -3.79
CA PHE A 31 -4.74 20.69 -4.91
C PHE A 31 -5.27 20.22 -6.27
N LYS A 32 -6.60 20.30 -6.48
CA LYS A 32 -7.29 19.91 -7.73
C LYS A 32 -7.06 18.42 -8.07
N GLY A 33 -7.04 17.56 -7.06
CA GLY A 33 -6.85 16.12 -7.24
C GLY A 33 -5.42 15.70 -7.63
N MET A 34 -4.41 16.56 -7.43
CA MET A 34 -3.01 16.22 -7.75
C MET A 34 -2.55 14.93 -7.08
N PHE A 35 -3.01 14.69 -5.85
CA PHE A 35 -2.69 13.50 -5.05
C PHE A 35 -3.65 12.32 -5.27
N HIS A 36 -4.71 12.46 -6.06
CA HIS A 36 -5.70 11.38 -6.31
C HIS A 36 -5.29 10.43 -7.47
N LYS A 37 -3.99 10.27 -7.72
CA LYS A 37 -3.45 9.47 -8.83
C LYS A 37 -3.01 8.09 -8.35
N ASN A 38 -2.96 7.11 -9.26
CA ASN A 38 -2.50 5.74 -8.97
C ASN A 38 -1.11 5.71 -8.31
N TYR A 39 -0.20 6.59 -8.75
CA TYR A 39 1.14 6.73 -8.19
C TYR A 39 1.09 7.07 -6.69
N TRP A 40 0.36 8.13 -6.33
CA TRP A 40 0.23 8.56 -4.94
C TRP A 40 -0.50 7.56 -4.06
N PHE A 41 -1.48 6.83 -4.64
CA PHE A 41 -2.08 5.70 -3.96
C PHE A 41 -1.03 4.64 -3.61
N ALA A 42 -0.17 4.26 -4.55
CA ALA A 42 0.87 3.27 -4.31
C ALA A 42 1.93 3.73 -3.29
N VAL A 43 2.27 5.04 -3.29
CA VAL A 43 3.15 5.62 -2.27
C VAL A 43 2.52 5.49 -0.89
N SER A 44 1.28 5.99 -0.71
CA SER A 44 0.69 6.11 0.62
C SER A 44 0.03 4.83 1.13
N TRP A 45 -0.52 3.97 0.28
CA TRP A 45 -1.16 2.72 0.72
C TRP A 45 -0.28 1.47 0.54
N GLY A 46 0.87 1.60 -0.10
CA GLY A 46 1.83 0.52 -0.31
C GLY A 46 3.18 0.76 0.36
N MET A 47 3.92 1.78 -0.12
CA MET A 47 5.30 2.04 0.31
C MET A 47 5.39 2.52 1.77
N LEU A 48 4.62 3.54 2.14
CA LEU A 48 4.69 4.17 3.46
C LEU A 48 4.24 3.24 4.60
N PRO A 49 3.17 2.42 4.47
CA PRO A 49 2.79 1.45 5.50
C PRO A 49 3.86 0.38 5.75
N PHE A 50 4.56 -0.06 4.69
CA PHE A 50 5.70 -0.96 4.85
C PHE A 50 6.84 -0.30 5.64
N LEU A 51 7.19 0.94 5.28
CA LEU A 51 8.24 1.68 5.99
C LEU A 51 7.84 1.97 7.43
N ALA A 52 6.57 2.28 7.70
CA ALA A 52 6.06 2.43 9.06
C ALA A 52 6.22 1.14 9.88
N GLY A 53 5.89 -0.01 9.28
CA GLY A 53 6.07 -1.33 9.89
C GLY A 53 7.54 -1.72 10.12
N PHE A 54 8.46 -1.23 9.29
CA PHE A 54 9.90 -1.41 9.51
C PHE A 54 10.43 -0.49 10.61
N VAL A 55 10.02 0.78 10.58
CA VAL A 55 10.46 1.82 11.53
C VAL A 55 9.94 1.58 12.93
N ILE A 56 8.73 1.03 13.10
CA ILE A 56 8.21 0.71 14.45
C ILE A 56 9.07 -0.34 15.16
N GLN A 57 9.77 -1.20 14.42
CA GLN A 57 10.62 -2.25 14.99
C GLN A 57 12.07 -1.81 15.17
N THR A 58 12.59 -0.99 14.25
CA THR A 58 14.02 -0.69 14.18
C THR A 58 14.37 0.76 14.47
N ASN A 59 13.40 1.67 14.43
CA ASN A 59 13.59 3.12 14.44
C ASN A 59 14.73 3.59 13.51
N THR A 60 14.86 2.96 12.33
CA THR A 60 15.84 3.34 11.30
C THR A 60 15.21 3.23 9.91
N ILE A 61 15.80 3.93 8.94
CA ILE A 61 15.51 3.73 7.51
C ILE A 61 16.83 3.39 6.85
N THR A 62 16.87 2.23 6.20
CA THR A 62 18.05 1.73 5.49
C THR A 62 17.79 1.70 4.00
N SER A 63 18.85 1.64 3.19
CA SER A 63 18.71 1.42 1.75
C SER A 63 17.91 0.15 1.45
N ILE A 64 18.12 -0.91 2.23
CA ILE A 64 17.41 -2.19 2.09
C ILE A 64 15.90 -2.01 2.35
N SER A 65 15.51 -1.30 3.42
CA SER A 65 14.08 -1.05 3.68
C SER A 65 13.44 -0.21 2.58
N LEU A 66 14.18 0.76 2.01
CA LEU A 66 13.70 1.54 0.86
C LEU A 66 13.49 0.65 -0.38
N PHE A 67 14.46 -0.22 -0.70
CA PHE A 67 14.31 -1.17 -1.81
C PHE A 67 13.15 -2.14 -1.60
N LEU A 68 13.01 -2.72 -0.39
CA LEU A 68 11.92 -3.65 -0.09
C LEU A 68 10.55 -2.96 -0.12
N SER A 69 10.47 -1.67 0.24
CA SER A 69 9.23 -0.89 0.16
C SER A 69 8.70 -0.70 -1.28
N LEU A 70 9.55 -0.93 -2.30
CA LEU A 70 9.12 -0.92 -3.70
C LEU A 70 8.21 -2.11 -4.03
N ILE A 71 8.30 -3.22 -3.28
CA ILE A 71 7.44 -4.40 -3.50
C ILE A 71 5.96 -4.05 -3.28
N PRO A 72 5.55 -3.58 -2.07
CA PRO A 72 4.16 -3.19 -1.86
C PRO A 72 3.77 -1.97 -2.71
N PHE A 73 4.70 -1.06 -3.02
CA PHE A 73 4.44 0.02 -3.98
C PHE A 73 3.98 -0.53 -5.35
N ILE A 74 4.76 -1.43 -5.96
CA ILE A 74 4.46 -1.99 -7.28
C ILE A 74 3.14 -2.77 -7.24
N ILE A 75 2.94 -3.59 -6.21
CA ILE A 75 1.71 -4.38 -6.02
C ILE A 75 0.49 -3.44 -5.94
N SER A 76 0.53 -2.44 -5.04
CA SER A 76 -0.56 -1.48 -4.89
C SER A 76 -0.80 -0.66 -6.15
N TYR A 77 0.25 -0.31 -6.90
CA TYR A 77 0.12 0.41 -8.17
C TYR A 77 -0.60 -0.42 -9.24
N ILE A 78 -0.24 -1.69 -9.38
CA ILE A 78 -0.90 -2.62 -10.30
C ILE A 78 -2.35 -2.80 -9.88
N GLU A 79 -2.60 -3.05 -8.60
CA GLU A 79 -3.93 -3.29 -8.05
C GLU A 79 -4.87 -2.08 -8.27
N ILE A 80 -4.45 -0.87 -7.91
CA ILE A 80 -5.30 0.32 -8.08
C ILE A 80 -5.56 0.63 -9.56
N ARG A 81 -4.55 0.44 -10.42
CA ARG A 81 -4.69 0.67 -11.86
C ARG A 81 -5.72 -0.29 -12.46
N ILE A 82 -5.63 -1.58 -12.16
CA ILE A 82 -6.57 -2.59 -12.66
C ILE A 82 -7.95 -2.41 -12.02
N SER A 83 -8.03 -2.10 -10.73
CA SER A 83 -9.29 -1.85 -10.02
C SER A 83 -10.08 -0.69 -10.63
N ARG A 84 -9.41 0.40 -11.01
CA ARG A 84 -10.07 1.54 -11.68
C ARG A 84 -10.57 1.17 -13.08
N LEU A 85 -9.79 0.44 -13.87
CA LEU A 85 -10.22 -0.06 -15.20
C LEU A 85 -11.43 -1.00 -15.07
N TYR A 86 -11.37 -1.95 -14.14
CA TYR A 86 -12.48 -2.85 -13.82
C TYR A 86 -13.75 -2.07 -13.44
N LYS A 87 -13.65 -1.09 -12.54
CA LYS A 87 -14.79 -0.29 -12.09
C LYS A 87 -15.37 0.56 -13.22
N TYR A 88 -14.53 1.10 -14.10
CA TYR A 88 -14.98 1.85 -15.27
C TYR A 88 -15.81 0.95 -16.21
N ASP A 89 -15.27 -0.22 -16.58
CA ASP A 89 -15.95 -1.17 -17.45
C ASP A 89 -17.25 -1.68 -16.81
N LYS A 90 -17.22 -2.00 -15.51
CA LYS A 90 -18.40 -2.49 -14.79
C LYS A 90 -19.52 -1.45 -14.73
N ARG A 91 -19.20 -0.16 -14.53
CA ARG A 91 -20.19 0.94 -14.55
C ARG A 91 -20.81 1.16 -15.92
N SER A 92 -20.06 0.89 -16.99
CA SER A 92 -20.56 0.98 -18.36
C SER A 92 -21.45 -0.21 -18.79
N ASN A 93 -21.76 -1.15 -17.88
CA ASN A 93 -22.42 -2.43 -18.17
C ASN A 93 -21.69 -3.25 -19.27
N SER A 94 -20.40 -2.99 -19.46
CA SER A 94 -19.53 -3.77 -20.33
C SER A 94 -19.25 -5.12 -19.70
N ASN A 95 -19.99 -6.14 -20.13
CA ASN A 95 -19.76 -7.54 -19.75
C ASN A 95 -18.73 -8.19 -20.69
N SER A 96 -17.63 -7.49 -20.93
CA SER A 96 -16.58 -7.92 -21.84
C SER A 96 -15.66 -8.97 -21.20
N ARG A 97 -14.98 -9.76 -22.05
CA ARG A 97 -13.91 -10.68 -21.61
C ARG A 97 -12.80 -9.96 -20.83
N LYS A 98 -12.55 -8.68 -21.11
CA LYS A 98 -11.55 -7.86 -20.40
C LYS A 98 -11.96 -7.58 -18.95
N THR A 99 -13.24 -7.28 -18.71
CA THR A 99 -13.79 -7.07 -17.36
C THR A 99 -13.55 -8.30 -16.47
N TYR A 100 -13.79 -9.49 -17.03
CA TYR A 100 -13.53 -10.76 -16.34
C TYR A 100 -12.03 -11.01 -16.10
N GLN A 101 -11.17 -10.69 -17.07
CA GLN A 101 -9.72 -10.79 -16.89
C GLN A 101 -9.21 -9.89 -15.76
N TYR A 102 -9.69 -8.64 -15.68
CA TYR A 102 -9.34 -7.73 -14.58
C TYR A 102 -9.78 -8.28 -13.22
N GLU A 103 -10.97 -8.87 -13.14
CA GLU A 103 -11.46 -9.48 -11.91
C GLU A 103 -10.59 -10.65 -11.45
N ILE A 104 -10.20 -11.54 -12.38
CA ILE A 104 -9.27 -12.64 -12.08
C ILE A 104 -7.95 -12.09 -11.58
N ILE A 105 -7.36 -11.11 -12.28
CA ILE A 105 -6.05 -10.57 -11.90
C ILE A 105 -6.12 -9.95 -10.49
N LEU A 106 -7.17 -9.19 -10.18
CA LEU A 106 -7.34 -8.60 -8.84
C LEU A 106 -7.48 -9.69 -7.77
N LYS A 107 -8.32 -10.70 -8.00
CA LYS A 107 -8.48 -11.83 -7.07
C LYS A 107 -7.16 -12.59 -6.86
N SER A 108 -6.43 -12.88 -7.93
CA SER A 108 -5.14 -13.55 -7.86
C SER A 108 -4.10 -12.72 -7.10
N LEU A 109 -4.05 -11.40 -7.32
CA LEU A 109 -3.17 -10.51 -6.58
C LEU A 109 -3.51 -10.50 -5.09
N SER A 110 -4.78 -10.33 -4.72
CA SER A 110 -5.19 -10.30 -3.31
C SER A 110 -4.97 -11.65 -2.61
N ILE A 111 -5.27 -12.77 -3.27
CA ILE A 111 -5.00 -14.10 -2.71
C ILE A 111 -3.49 -14.29 -2.55
N GLY A 112 -2.70 -13.93 -3.56
CA GLY A 112 -1.25 -14.02 -3.52
C GLY A 112 -0.62 -13.22 -2.38
N THR A 113 -1.04 -11.97 -2.17
CA THR A 113 -0.51 -11.14 -1.08
C THR A 113 -0.90 -11.67 0.30
N ILE A 114 -2.14 -12.14 0.47
CA ILE A 114 -2.60 -12.74 1.72
C ILE A 114 -1.81 -14.02 2.02
N THR A 115 -1.70 -14.93 1.06
CA THR A 115 -0.96 -16.18 1.22
C THR A 115 0.52 -15.93 1.53
N ALA A 116 1.17 -15.01 0.80
CA ALA A 116 2.56 -14.64 1.07
C ALA A 116 2.73 -14.08 2.48
N THR A 117 1.81 -13.23 2.94
CA THR A 117 1.84 -12.68 4.30
C THR A 117 1.74 -13.77 5.36
N PHE A 118 0.82 -14.74 5.19
CA PHE A 118 0.70 -15.87 6.10
C PHE A 118 1.94 -16.76 6.12
N ILE A 119 2.53 -17.05 4.96
CA ILE A 119 3.76 -17.84 4.86
C ILE A 119 4.91 -17.14 5.59
N LEU A 120 5.09 -15.83 5.36
CA LEU A 120 6.14 -15.05 6.02
C LEU A 120 5.94 -14.99 7.53
N LEU A 121 4.70 -14.79 7.98
CA LEU A 121 4.37 -14.76 9.40
C LEU A 121 4.67 -16.12 10.05
N PHE A 122 4.23 -17.22 9.44
CA PHE A 122 4.49 -18.58 9.93
C PHE A 122 5.99 -18.91 9.96
N ALA A 123 6.73 -18.58 8.89
CA ALA A 123 8.18 -18.74 8.84
C ALA A 123 8.87 -17.93 9.96
N SER A 124 8.43 -16.69 10.20
CA SER A 124 8.97 -15.84 11.27
C SER A 124 8.69 -16.38 12.67
N ALA A 125 7.63 -17.16 12.85
CA ALA A 125 7.28 -17.78 14.13
C ALA A 125 8.11 -19.03 14.42
N ILE A 126 8.54 -19.76 13.39
CA ILE A 126 9.40 -20.96 13.52
C ILE A 126 10.87 -20.58 13.74
N LEU A 127 11.31 -19.48 13.12
CA LEU A 127 12.72 -19.04 13.15
C LEU A 127 13.09 -18.25 14.43
N LYS A 128 12.12 -17.97 15.31
CA LYS A 128 12.31 -17.36 16.63
C LYS A 128 12.44 -18.41 17.71
#